data_AF-A0A2V5SZC7-F1
#
_entry.id   AF-A0A2V5SZC7-F1
#
_cell.length_a   1.000
_cell.length_b   1.000
_cell.length_c   1.000
_cell.angle_alpha   90.00
_cell.angle_beta   90.00
_cell.angle_gamma   90.00
#
_symmetry.space_group_name_H-M   'P 1'
#
loop_
_entity.id
_entity.type
_entity.pdbx_description
1 polymer ?
#
loop_
_entity_poly.entity_id
_entity_poly.type
_entity_poly.pdbx_seq_one_letter_code
_entity_poly.pdbx_strand_id
1 'polypeptide(L)'
;MSRSLEGETVAIACWITTAPLQVNHVGYSEAAFKTLSSVRQQAGWAPRPANHLNEAVSNFLAEIFTRIVPVGSEYEYKLSVAAAEKLFADDIFDGLLYPTVAMRANADNFALKLRYANDNLRFQKAEYARIERVRDFAYDITWLDTATELEEDGAIRWKGRLDQWVIREPYGQLTFTAQNGEWIARNRDGEIVQPE
;
A
#
# COMPACT_ATOMS: atom_id res chain seq x y z
N MET A 1 -11.41 -4.49 -25.71
CA MET A 1 -11.71 -3.09 -25.34
C MET A 1 -11.60 -3.01 -23.83
N SER A 2 -10.59 -2.32 -23.28
CA SER A 2 -10.52 -2.11 -21.83
C SER A 2 -11.59 -1.11 -21.43
N ARG A 3 -12.40 -1.46 -20.43
CA ARG A 3 -13.35 -0.55 -19.80
C ARG A 3 -12.56 0.62 -19.18
N SER A 4 -13.01 1.85 -19.40
CA SER A 4 -12.43 3.03 -18.73
C SER A 4 -12.78 2.96 -17.25
N LEU A 5 -11.80 3.24 -16.37
CA LEU A 5 -12.01 3.34 -14.92
C LEU A 5 -12.52 4.73 -14.51
N GLU A 6 -12.64 5.67 -15.44
CA GLU A 6 -13.19 7.01 -15.16
C GLU A 6 -14.65 6.90 -14.71
N GLY A 7 -14.98 7.59 -13.61
CA GLY A 7 -16.26 7.52 -12.93
C GLY A 7 -16.40 6.34 -11.97
N GLU A 8 -15.48 5.37 -11.98
CA GLU A 8 -15.47 4.29 -10.99
C GLU A 8 -14.97 4.78 -9.64
N THR A 9 -15.22 3.97 -8.61
CA THR A 9 -14.92 4.31 -7.22
C THR A 9 -13.94 3.33 -6.62
N VAL A 10 -13.08 3.83 -5.74
CA VAL A 10 -12.06 3.04 -5.04
C VAL A 10 -12.10 3.34 -3.54
N ALA A 11 -11.90 2.31 -2.73
CA ALA A 11 -11.66 2.44 -1.30
C ALA A 11 -10.20 2.11 -0.99
N ILE A 12 -9.54 2.99 -0.25
CA ILE A 12 -8.15 2.83 0.17
C ILE A 12 -8.15 2.72 1.68
N ALA A 13 -7.71 1.58 2.20
CA ALA A 13 -7.64 1.33 3.64
C ALA A 13 -6.19 1.36 4.13
N CYS A 14 -5.98 1.99 5.28
CA CYS A 14 -4.73 2.03 6.00
C CYS A 14 -4.81 1.11 7.22
N TRP A 15 -3.81 0.26 7.36
CA TRP A 15 -3.69 -0.71 8.44
C TRP A 15 -2.31 -0.56 9.09
N ILE A 16 -2.26 -0.79 10.39
CA ILE A 16 -1.02 -0.74 11.17
C ILE A 16 -0.71 -2.15 11.66
N THR A 17 0.55 -2.57 11.52
CA THR A 17 1.03 -3.81 12.14
C THR A 17 1.16 -3.63 13.64
N THR A 18 0.64 -4.56 14.43
CA THR A 18 0.69 -4.52 15.91
C THR A 18 1.79 -5.41 16.50
N ALA A 19 2.47 -6.20 15.67
CA ALA A 19 3.62 -7.02 16.02
C ALA A 19 4.72 -6.87 14.95
N PRO A 20 5.97 -7.31 15.22
CA PRO A 20 6.99 -7.39 14.19
C PRO A 20 6.51 -8.22 12.99
N LEU A 21 6.77 -7.74 11.77
CA LEU A 21 6.43 -8.42 10.52
C LEU A 21 7.72 -8.98 9.91
N GLN A 22 7.84 -10.31 9.81
CA GLN A 22 8.97 -10.95 9.15
C GLN A 22 8.58 -11.40 7.74
N VAL A 23 9.17 -10.77 6.72
CA VAL A 23 8.88 -11.10 5.31
C VAL A 23 10.11 -11.62 4.59
N ASN A 24 9.88 -12.57 3.68
CA ASN A 24 10.84 -12.84 2.62
C ASN A 24 10.68 -11.78 1.52
N HIS A 25 11.68 -11.56 0.67
CA HIS A 25 11.62 -10.55 -0.37
C HIS A 25 12.14 -11.06 -1.72
N VAL A 26 11.55 -10.57 -2.81
CA VAL A 26 11.95 -10.86 -4.20
C VAL A 26 11.75 -9.64 -5.08
N GLY A 27 12.43 -9.54 -6.22
CA GLY A 27 12.23 -8.42 -7.16
C GLY A 27 13.15 -7.21 -6.98
N TYR A 28 13.97 -7.18 -5.94
CA TYR A 28 14.84 -6.03 -5.63
C TYR A 28 16.21 -6.11 -6.31
N SER A 29 16.24 -6.40 -7.62
CA SER A 29 17.48 -6.37 -8.43
C SER A 29 17.63 -5.03 -9.17
N GLU A 30 18.87 -4.63 -9.43
CA GLU A 30 19.17 -3.42 -10.23
C GLU A 30 18.52 -3.50 -11.62
N ALA A 31 18.54 -4.68 -12.24
CA ALA A 31 17.92 -4.91 -13.55
C ALA A 31 16.40 -4.66 -13.50
N ALA A 32 15.71 -5.12 -12.46
CA ALA A 32 14.27 -4.90 -12.32
C ALA A 32 13.92 -3.42 -12.15
N PHE A 33 14.68 -2.70 -11.32
CA PHE A 33 14.47 -1.26 -11.08
C PHE A 33 14.74 -0.45 -12.34
N LYS A 34 15.78 -0.81 -13.11
CA LYS A 34 16.09 -0.20 -14.41
C LYS A 34 14.97 -0.44 -15.42
N THR A 35 14.50 -1.69 -15.56
CA THR A 35 13.40 -2.05 -16.48
C THR A 35 12.12 -1.27 -16.16
N LEU A 36 11.80 -1.12 -14.87
CA LEU A 36 10.60 -0.39 -14.44
C LEU A 36 10.79 1.13 -14.39
N SER A 37 11.98 1.65 -14.66
CA SER A 37 12.31 3.08 -14.51
C SER A 37 11.97 3.61 -13.11
N SER A 38 12.34 2.84 -12.08
CA SER A 38 12.18 3.23 -10.68
C SER A 38 13.06 4.42 -10.33
N VAL A 39 12.55 5.34 -9.50
CA VAL A 39 13.35 6.43 -8.92
C VAL A 39 13.96 6.04 -7.58
N ARG A 40 13.58 4.88 -7.02
CA ARG A 40 14.21 4.33 -5.82
C ARG A 40 15.60 3.77 -6.18
N GLN A 41 16.56 4.01 -5.29
CA GLN A 41 17.78 3.20 -5.29
C GLN A 41 17.48 1.84 -4.68
N GLN A 42 18.20 0.80 -5.13
CA GLN A 42 18.11 -0.52 -4.53
C GLN A 42 18.34 -0.40 -3.01
N ALA A 43 17.42 -0.94 -2.21
CA ALA A 43 17.49 -0.78 -0.78
C ALA A 43 18.73 -1.49 -0.20
N GLY A 44 19.46 -0.82 0.70
CA GLY A 44 20.71 -1.35 1.26
C GLY A 44 20.54 -2.61 2.11
N TRP A 45 19.31 -2.96 2.48
CA TRP A 45 18.99 -4.22 3.18
C TRP A 45 18.89 -5.42 2.25
N ALA A 46 18.80 -5.24 0.93
CA ALA A 46 18.76 -6.34 -0.01
C ALA A 46 20.15 -7.04 -0.01
N PRO A 47 20.25 -8.30 0.45
CA PRO A 47 21.52 -8.99 0.53
C PRO A 47 22.11 -9.13 -0.87
N ARG A 48 23.41 -8.82 -0.99
CA ARG A 48 24.15 -9.15 -2.21
C ARG A 48 24.20 -10.66 -2.36
N PRO A 49 23.98 -11.20 -3.58
CA PRO A 49 24.09 -12.64 -3.79
C PRO A 49 25.46 -13.15 -3.35
N ALA A 50 25.48 -14.20 -2.53
CA ALA A 50 26.72 -14.75 -1.99
C ALA A 50 27.59 -15.47 -3.05
N ASN A 51 26.99 -15.87 -4.16
CA ASN A 51 27.64 -16.57 -5.27
C ASN A 51 26.81 -16.41 -6.57
N HIS A 52 27.37 -16.86 -7.70
CA HIS A 52 26.74 -16.75 -9.03
C HIS A 52 25.42 -17.52 -9.15
N LEU A 53 25.24 -18.64 -8.44
CA LEU A 53 23.98 -19.38 -8.46
C LEU A 53 22.89 -18.57 -7.76
N ASN A 54 23.17 -18.03 -6.57
CA ASN A 54 22.26 -17.16 -5.85
C ASN A 54 21.92 -15.90 -6.66
N GLU A 55 22.87 -15.37 -7.42
CA GLU A 55 22.66 -14.24 -8.32
C GLU A 55 21.71 -14.59 -9.46
N ALA A 56 21.93 -15.73 -10.13
CA ALA A 56 21.07 -16.21 -11.19
C ALA A 56 19.63 -16.46 -10.69
N VAL A 57 19.48 -17.08 -9.51
CA VAL A 57 18.17 -17.30 -8.87
C VAL A 57 17.50 -15.98 -8.53
N SER A 58 18.22 -15.04 -7.93
CA SER A 58 17.69 -13.71 -7.57
C SER A 58 17.21 -12.94 -8.80
N ASN A 59 18.00 -12.96 -9.89
CA ASN A 59 17.63 -12.30 -11.14
C ASN A 59 16.43 -12.95 -11.81
N PHE A 60 16.36 -14.29 -11.82
CA PHE A 60 15.19 -15.02 -12.33
C PHE A 60 13.92 -14.68 -11.55
N LEU A 61 13.98 -14.72 -10.21
CA LEU A 61 12.86 -14.33 -9.36
C LEU A 61 12.48 -12.87 -9.59
N ALA A 62 13.45 -11.97 -9.75
CA ALA A 62 13.15 -10.59 -10.03
C ALA A 62 12.42 -10.41 -11.35
N GLU A 63 12.88 -11.06 -12.42
CA GLU A 63 12.25 -11.02 -13.74
C GLU A 63 10.77 -11.44 -13.68
N ILE A 64 10.47 -12.59 -13.05
CA ILE A 64 9.10 -13.12 -13.05
C ILE A 64 8.15 -12.31 -12.15
N PHE A 65 8.64 -11.70 -11.06
CA PHE A 65 7.82 -10.87 -10.16
C PHE A 65 7.63 -9.43 -10.67
N THR A 66 8.53 -8.93 -11.51
CA THR A 66 8.43 -7.58 -12.10
C THR A 66 7.98 -7.56 -13.56
N ARG A 67 7.51 -8.71 -14.09
CA ARG A 67 7.00 -8.80 -15.46
C ARG A 67 5.74 -7.94 -15.61
N ILE A 68 5.75 -7.08 -16.62
CA ILE A 68 4.54 -6.37 -17.05
C ILE A 68 3.69 -7.36 -17.84
N VAL A 69 2.56 -7.77 -17.28
CA VAL A 69 1.61 -8.69 -17.92
C VAL A 69 0.43 -7.88 -18.47
N PRO A 70 0.16 -7.92 -19.79
CA PRO A 70 -1.00 -7.27 -20.37
C PRO A 70 -2.32 -7.85 -19.84
N VAL A 71 -3.37 -7.03 -19.84
CA VAL A 71 -4.74 -7.47 -19.55
C VAL A 71 -5.15 -8.58 -20.52
N GLY A 72 -5.67 -9.69 -19.99
CA GLY A 72 -6.02 -10.90 -20.75
C GLY A 72 -4.89 -11.93 -20.87
N SER A 73 -3.68 -11.61 -20.38
CA SER A 73 -2.52 -12.51 -20.35
C SER A 73 -2.17 -12.98 -18.93
N GLU A 74 -3.12 -12.97 -18.00
CA GLU A 74 -2.88 -13.27 -16.58
C GLU A 74 -2.32 -14.68 -16.35
N TYR A 75 -2.48 -15.61 -17.32
CA TYR A 75 -1.86 -16.93 -17.30
C TYR A 75 -0.32 -16.89 -17.23
N GLU A 76 0.31 -15.77 -17.59
CA GLU A 76 1.75 -15.57 -17.47
C GLU A 76 2.24 -15.46 -16.03
N TYR A 77 1.34 -15.16 -15.09
CA TYR A 77 1.65 -15.16 -13.65
C TYR A 77 1.89 -16.56 -13.08
N LYS A 78 1.65 -17.64 -13.84
CA LYS A 78 1.85 -19.02 -13.35
C LYS A 78 3.23 -19.28 -12.73
N LEU A 79 4.28 -18.65 -13.25
CA LEU A 79 5.64 -18.81 -12.72
C LEU A 79 5.85 -18.06 -11.41
N SER A 80 5.40 -16.80 -11.32
CA SER A 80 5.50 -16.02 -10.08
C SER A 80 4.61 -16.60 -8.98
N VAL A 81 3.43 -17.13 -9.33
CA VAL A 81 2.55 -17.86 -8.41
C VAL A 81 3.24 -19.12 -7.88
N ALA A 82 3.78 -19.98 -8.75
CA ALA A 82 4.48 -21.20 -8.33
C ALA A 82 5.72 -20.90 -7.47
N ALA A 83 6.46 -19.83 -7.79
CA ALA A 83 7.57 -19.37 -6.97
C ALA A 83 7.08 -18.86 -5.61
N ALA A 84 6.01 -18.06 -5.58
CA ALA A 84 5.41 -17.56 -4.35
C ALA A 84 5.00 -18.72 -3.43
N GLU A 85 4.33 -19.75 -3.93
CA GLU A 85 3.96 -20.94 -3.13
C GLU A 85 5.15 -21.54 -2.37
N LYS A 86 6.33 -21.59 -3.00
CA LYS A 86 7.56 -22.07 -2.34
C LYS A 86 8.11 -21.08 -1.33
N LEU A 87 8.09 -19.79 -1.65
CA LEU A 87 8.57 -18.73 -0.75
C LEU A 87 7.64 -18.56 0.47
N PHE A 88 6.38 -18.96 0.36
CA PHE A 88 5.37 -18.95 1.43
C PHE A 88 5.31 -20.25 2.25
N ALA A 89 6.01 -21.32 1.83
CA ALA A 89 5.82 -22.66 2.37
C ALA A 89 6.20 -22.79 3.86
N ASP A 90 7.14 -21.99 4.34
CA ASP A 90 7.63 -22.05 5.71
C ASP A 90 6.94 -20.99 6.60
N ASP A 91 6.68 -21.33 7.86
CA ASP A 91 6.03 -20.46 8.83
C ASP A 91 6.95 -19.43 9.50
N ILE A 92 8.27 -19.50 9.26
CA ILE A 92 9.21 -18.46 9.70
C ILE A 92 8.95 -17.09 9.08
N PHE A 93 8.23 -17.02 7.95
CA PHE A 93 7.84 -15.77 7.31
C PHE A 93 6.34 -15.56 7.41
N ASP A 94 5.96 -14.33 7.77
CA ASP A 94 4.59 -13.83 7.83
C ASP A 94 4.06 -13.40 6.44
N GLY A 95 4.95 -13.24 5.46
CA GLY A 95 4.56 -12.83 4.11
C GLY A 95 5.72 -12.71 3.13
N LEU A 96 5.38 -12.19 1.96
CA LEU A 96 6.30 -11.90 0.85
C LEU A 96 6.20 -10.44 0.45
N LEU A 97 7.37 -9.81 0.35
CA LEU A 97 7.57 -8.44 -0.08
C LEU A 97 8.13 -8.40 -1.50
N TYR A 98 7.51 -7.61 -2.38
CA TYR A 98 7.99 -7.47 -3.76
C TYR A 98 7.60 -6.12 -4.36
N PRO A 99 8.37 -5.56 -5.31
CA PRO A 99 8.07 -4.26 -5.90
C PRO A 99 6.75 -4.26 -6.68
N THR A 100 6.03 -3.14 -6.66
CA THR A 100 4.82 -3.01 -7.48
C THR A 100 5.14 -2.52 -8.90
N VAL A 101 4.72 -3.29 -9.90
CA VAL A 101 4.84 -2.90 -11.31
C VAL A 101 3.97 -1.67 -11.61
N ALA A 102 2.77 -1.60 -11.02
CA ALA A 102 1.81 -0.53 -11.23
C ALA A 102 2.27 0.85 -10.72
N MET A 103 3.35 0.90 -9.93
CA MET A 103 3.99 2.16 -9.52
C MET A 103 5.48 2.19 -9.88
N ARG A 104 5.88 1.47 -10.93
CA ARG A 104 7.27 1.47 -11.43
C ARG A 104 8.30 1.09 -10.36
N ALA A 105 7.98 0.14 -9.49
CA ALA A 105 8.77 -0.25 -8.32
C ALA A 105 9.08 0.91 -7.34
N ASN A 106 8.24 1.96 -7.31
CA ASN A 106 8.33 3.06 -6.34
C ASN A 106 7.44 2.85 -5.10
N ALA A 107 6.82 1.68 -5.01
CA ALA A 107 6.14 1.15 -3.83
C ALA A 107 6.32 -0.37 -3.79
N ASP A 108 5.87 -0.96 -2.71
CA ASP A 108 6.01 -2.38 -2.46
C ASP A 108 4.63 -3.01 -2.29
N ASN A 109 4.47 -4.23 -2.79
CA ASN A 109 3.36 -5.11 -2.48
C ASN A 109 3.74 -5.98 -1.29
N PHE A 110 2.77 -6.18 -0.40
CA PHE A 110 2.85 -7.14 0.69
C PHE A 110 1.78 -8.20 0.47
N ALA A 111 2.21 -9.45 0.27
CA ALA A 111 1.34 -10.59 0.36
C ALA A 111 1.53 -11.19 1.76
N LEU A 112 0.49 -11.15 2.60
CA LEU A 112 0.54 -11.59 3.99
C LEU A 112 -0.13 -12.95 4.16
N LYS A 113 0.38 -13.78 5.06
CA LYS A 113 -0.32 -14.98 5.52
C LYS A 113 -1.56 -14.56 6.31
N LEU A 114 -2.65 -15.30 6.14
CA LEU A 114 -3.92 -15.05 6.82
C LEU A 114 -3.75 -14.99 8.35
N ARG A 115 -2.93 -15.89 8.93
CA ARG A 115 -2.63 -15.87 10.38
C ARG A 115 -2.12 -14.50 10.84
N TYR A 116 -1.21 -13.90 10.09
CA TYR A 116 -0.63 -12.62 10.46
C TYR A 116 -1.62 -11.48 10.23
N ALA A 117 -2.31 -11.50 9.09
CA ALA A 117 -3.30 -10.48 8.74
C ALA A 117 -4.43 -10.40 9.76
N ASN A 118 -4.92 -11.55 10.25
CA ASN A 118 -6.03 -11.60 11.21
C ASN A 118 -5.61 -11.16 12.62
N ASP A 119 -4.41 -11.52 13.05
CA ASP A 119 -4.00 -11.34 14.45
C ASP A 119 -3.22 -10.03 14.67
N ASN A 120 -2.55 -9.53 13.63
CA ASN A 120 -1.52 -8.49 13.78
C ASN A 120 -1.76 -7.25 12.91
N LEU A 121 -2.95 -7.10 12.31
CA LEU A 121 -3.34 -5.86 11.62
C LEU A 121 -4.46 -5.16 12.39
N ARG A 122 -4.26 -3.87 12.64
CA ARG A 122 -5.27 -2.99 13.21
C ARG A 122 -5.71 -1.98 12.15
N PHE A 123 -7.02 -1.93 11.89
CA PHE A 123 -7.61 -0.91 11.03
C PHE A 123 -7.31 0.48 11.59
N GLN A 124 -6.83 1.39 10.74
CA GLN A 124 -6.58 2.77 11.14
C GLN A 124 -7.60 3.71 10.52
N LYS A 125 -7.77 3.64 9.20
CA LYS A 125 -8.73 4.44 8.45
C LYS A 125 -9.01 3.85 7.08
N ALA A 126 -10.10 4.27 6.47
CA ALA A 126 -10.33 4.11 5.04
C ALA A 126 -10.82 5.41 4.43
N GLU A 127 -10.50 5.60 3.16
CA GLU A 127 -10.90 6.76 2.37
C GLU A 127 -11.57 6.24 1.10
N TYR A 128 -12.72 6.82 0.76
CA TYR A 128 -13.49 6.47 -0.42
C TYR A 128 -13.39 7.59 -1.45
N ALA A 129 -13.06 7.24 -2.69
CA ALA A 129 -12.86 8.21 -3.76
C ALA A 129 -13.51 7.79 -5.06
N ARG A 130 -13.85 8.78 -5.89
CA ARG A 130 -14.17 8.59 -7.31
C ARG A 130 -12.96 8.92 -8.17
N ILE A 131 -12.69 8.09 -9.16
CA ILE A 131 -11.67 8.31 -10.18
C ILE A 131 -12.25 9.29 -11.21
N GLU A 132 -11.69 10.48 -11.29
CA GLU A 132 -12.11 11.50 -12.27
C GLU A 132 -11.37 11.33 -13.60
N ARG A 133 -10.09 10.94 -13.54
CA ARG A 133 -9.26 10.74 -14.72
C ARG A 133 -8.21 9.67 -14.48
N VAL A 134 -8.01 8.81 -15.48
CA VAL A 134 -6.91 7.84 -15.50
C VAL A 134 -5.70 8.45 -16.21
N ARG A 135 -4.52 8.32 -15.62
CA ARG A 135 -3.21 8.65 -16.21
C ARG A 135 -2.34 7.39 -16.21
N ASP A 136 -1.21 7.41 -16.93
CA ASP A 136 -0.36 6.21 -17.10
C ASP A 136 0.00 5.50 -15.77
N PHE A 137 0.30 6.25 -14.71
CA PHE A 137 0.70 5.72 -13.39
C PHE A 137 0.09 6.51 -12.23
N ALA A 138 -1.05 7.18 -12.47
CA ALA A 138 -1.70 8.04 -11.50
C ALA A 138 -3.19 8.17 -11.79
N TYR A 139 -3.94 8.61 -10.79
CA TYR A 139 -5.36 8.92 -10.91
C TYR A 139 -5.60 10.33 -10.37
N ASP A 140 -6.41 11.12 -11.09
CA ASP A 140 -7.05 12.28 -10.48
C ASP A 140 -8.28 11.76 -9.73
N ILE A 141 -8.38 12.05 -8.43
CA ILE A 141 -9.46 11.52 -7.58
C ILE A 141 -10.20 12.62 -6.82
N THR A 142 -11.48 12.39 -6.57
CA THR A 142 -12.30 13.18 -5.64
C THR A 142 -12.64 12.33 -4.43
N TRP A 143 -12.26 12.76 -3.24
CA TRP A 143 -12.65 12.10 -1.99
C TRP A 143 -14.14 12.31 -1.73
N LEU A 144 -14.82 11.23 -1.36
CA LEU A 144 -16.26 11.17 -1.12
C LEU A 144 -16.60 10.89 0.35
N ASP A 145 -15.80 10.07 1.03
CA ASP A 145 -16.08 9.63 2.40
C ASP A 145 -14.80 9.19 3.12
N THR A 146 -14.85 9.17 4.45
CA THR A 146 -13.82 8.63 5.32
C THR A 146 -14.42 7.68 6.35
N ALA A 147 -13.59 6.79 6.88
CA ALA A 147 -13.94 5.88 7.96
C ALA A 147 -12.74 5.71 8.89
N THR A 148 -12.99 5.62 10.18
CA THR A 148 -11.98 5.34 11.22
C THR A 148 -12.36 4.13 12.07
N GLU A 149 -13.49 3.49 11.75
CA GLU A 149 -14.04 2.36 12.47
C GLU A 149 -14.52 1.28 11.49
N LEU A 150 -14.63 0.06 12.01
CA LEU A 150 -15.28 -1.07 11.35
C LEU A 150 -16.57 -1.41 12.11
N GLU A 151 -17.51 -2.01 11.40
CA GLU A 151 -18.68 -2.69 11.98
C GLU A 151 -18.27 -4.00 12.67
N GLU A 152 -19.17 -4.58 13.46
CA GLU A 152 -18.93 -5.84 14.19
C GLU A 152 -18.62 -7.03 13.26
N ASP A 153 -19.14 -7.00 12.04
CA ASP A 153 -18.90 -8.03 11.00
C ASP A 153 -17.63 -7.77 10.17
N GLY A 154 -16.89 -6.69 10.47
CA GLY A 154 -15.69 -6.27 9.77
C GLY A 154 -15.92 -5.37 8.55
N ALA A 155 -17.17 -5.00 8.24
CA ALA A 155 -17.44 -4.02 7.18
C ALA A 155 -16.90 -2.63 7.57
N ILE A 156 -16.56 -1.80 6.57
CA ILE A 156 -16.11 -0.42 6.83
C ILE A 156 -17.32 0.43 7.23
N ARG A 157 -17.24 1.10 8.39
CA ARG A 157 -18.24 2.05 8.86
C ARG A 157 -17.97 3.43 8.24
N TRP A 158 -18.56 3.68 7.08
CA TRP A 158 -18.47 4.97 6.39
C TRP A 158 -19.19 6.08 7.15
N LYS A 159 -18.58 7.27 7.24
CA LYS A 159 -19.14 8.42 7.98
C LYS A 159 -20.24 9.15 7.19
N GLY A 160 -20.33 8.94 5.87
CA GLY A 160 -21.17 9.72 4.98
C GLY A 160 -20.62 11.13 4.71
N ARG A 161 -19.36 11.39 5.10
CA ARG A 161 -18.71 12.71 5.00
C ARG A 161 -17.19 12.58 5.13
N LEU A 162 -16.48 13.59 4.66
CA LEU A 162 -15.04 13.73 4.90
C LEU A 162 -14.77 14.15 6.36
N ASP A 163 -13.57 13.81 6.84
CA ASP A 163 -13.07 14.26 8.13
C ASP A 163 -12.98 15.80 8.17
N GLN A 164 -13.41 16.39 9.28
CA GLN A 164 -13.37 17.83 9.50
C GLN A 164 -13.02 18.13 10.96
N TRP A 165 -12.39 19.28 11.20
CA TRP A 165 -12.20 19.75 12.58
C TRP A 165 -13.49 20.28 13.17
N VAL A 166 -13.91 19.73 14.30
CA VAL A 166 -15.16 20.09 14.97
C VAL A 166 -14.87 20.87 16.26
N ILE A 167 -15.58 21.98 16.45
CA ILE A 167 -15.59 22.72 17.72
C ILE A 167 -16.76 22.18 18.57
N ARG A 168 -16.44 21.39 19.59
CA ARG A 168 -17.45 20.68 20.41
C ARG A 168 -18.03 21.52 21.54
N GLU A 169 -17.25 22.48 22.04
CA GLU A 169 -17.66 23.31 23.17
C GLU A 169 -18.29 24.63 22.71
N PRO A 170 -19.34 25.12 23.40
CA PRO A 170 -19.85 26.47 23.18
C PRO A 170 -18.72 27.49 23.33
N TYR A 171 -18.55 28.34 22.31
CA TYR A 171 -17.46 29.31 22.24
C TYR A 171 -16.05 28.71 22.20
N GLY A 172 -15.91 27.42 21.85
CA GLY A 172 -14.60 26.81 21.60
C GLY A 172 -13.86 27.48 20.45
N GLN A 173 -12.54 27.35 20.44
CA GLN A 173 -11.68 27.93 19.40
C GLN A 173 -10.64 26.92 18.96
N LEU A 174 -10.41 26.86 17.66
CA LEU A 174 -9.27 26.16 17.07
C LEU A 174 -8.33 27.18 16.42
N THR A 175 -7.05 27.04 16.70
CA THR A 175 -5.99 27.80 16.03
C THR A 175 -5.35 26.92 14.97
N PHE A 176 -5.41 27.38 13.72
CA PHE A 176 -4.81 26.67 12.59
C PHE A 176 -3.43 27.25 12.27
N THR A 177 -2.43 26.37 12.17
CA THR A 177 -1.08 26.74 11.74
C THR A 177 -0.63 25.80 10.63
N ALA A 178 -0.02 26.34 9.58
CA ALA A 178 0.64 25.54 8.57
C ALA A 178 2.03 25.10 9.06
N GLN A 179 2.31 23.81 9.11
CA GLN A 179 3.61 23.23 9.49
C GLN A 179 3.96 22.11 8.51
N ASN A 180 5.16 22.13 7.92
CA ASN A 180 5.61 21.14 6.93
C ASN A 180 4.64 20.90 5.75
N GLY A 181 3.88 21.92 5.36
CA GLY A 181 2.88 21.81 4.28
C GLY A 181 1.53 21.24 4.73
N GLU A 182 1.35 20.93 6.02
CA GLU A 182 0.11 20.42 6.58
C GLU A 182 -0.55 21.45 7.50
N TRP A 183 -1.89 21.44 7.54
CA TRP A 183 -2.65 22.22 8.50
C TRP A 183 -2.73 21.49 9.83
N ILE A 184 -2.27 22.14 10.90
CA ILE A 184 -2.40 21.64 12.27
C ILE A 184 -3.38 22.54 13.02
N ALA A 185 -4.48 21.96 13.50
CA ALA A 185 -5.41 22.62 14.40
C ALA A 185 -5.02 22.36 15.87
N ARG A 186 -5.07 23.39 16.71
CA ARG A 186 -4.85 23.27 18.16
C ARG A 186 -6.01 23.89 18.95
N ASN A 187 -6.35 23.28 20.08
CA ASN A 187 -7.29 23.85 21.04
C ASN A 187 -6.64 25.01 21.84
N ARG A 188 -7.37 25.57 22.80
CA ARG A 188 -6.89 26.70 23.63
C ARG A 188 -5.71 26.33 24.53
N ASP A 189 -5.62 25.07 24.92
CA ASP A 189 -4.54 24.54 25.74
C ASP A 189 -3.28 24.21 24.90
N GLY A 190 -3.35 24.42 23.58
CA GLY A 190 -2.26 24.17 22.65
C GLY A 190 -2.13 22.71 22.20
N GLU A 191 -3.09 21.86 22.56
CA GLU A 191 -3.12 20.45 22.17
C GLU A 191 -3.59 20.30 20.72
N ILE A 192 -3.00 19.35 19.98
CA ILE A 192 -3.37 19.09 18.59
C ILE A 192 -4.73 18.39 18.54
N VAL A 193 -5.64 18.94 17.74
CA VAL A 193 -6.95 18.35 17.47
C VAL A 193 -6.90 17.71 16.09
N GLN A 194 -7.18 16.41 16.02
CA GLN A 194 -7.27 15.68 14.76
C GLN A 194 -8.65 15.90 14.12
N PRO A 195 -8.75 15.95 12.78
CA PRO A 195 -10.03 16.01 12.09
C PRO A 195 -10.78 14.68 12.25
N GLU A 196 -12.12 14.75 12.25
CA GLU A 196 -13.02 13.62 12.52
C GLU A 196 -14.33 13.63 11.72
#